data_AF-A0A7Y6G822-F1
#
_entry.id   AF-A0A7Y6G822-F1
#
_cell.length_a   1.000
_cell.length_b   1.000
_cell.length_c   1.000
_cell.angle_alpha   90.00
_cell.angle_beta   90.00
_cell.angle_gamma   90.00
#
_symmetry.space_group_name_H-M   'P 1'
#
loop_
_entity.id
_entity.type
_entity.pdbx_description
1 polymer ?
#
loop_
_entity_poly.entity_id
_entity_poly.type
_entity_poly.pdbx_seq_one_letter_code
_entity_poly.pdbx_strand_id
1 'polypeptide(L)'
;MSEPLTAPGEGFHPHLHDVSGPSATPLRARLHHVRADALDGDTAQTGGMRRFAAVSGRTVGSEKLWMGQTHVAPATSSSDHHHGESETAIYIVSGHPEFVFLDDSGERPEEIRLRTSPGDYIFVPPFVPHREENPDPAEEAVVVIARSTQEAIVVNLPGLYALPAEED
;
A
#
# COMPACT_ATOMS: atom_id res chain seq x y z
N MET A 1 8.57 -32.07 -3.49
CA MET A 1 9.10 -31.30 -4.63
C MET A 1 8.52 -29.91 -4.49
N SER A 2 9.35 -28.94 -4.10
CA SER A 2 8.92 -27.56 -3.94
C SER A 2 8.90 -26.92 -5.33
N GLU A 3 7.74 -26.44 -5.76
CA GLU A 3 7.66 -25.61 -6.97
C GLU A 3 8.46 -24.32 -6.74
N PRO A 4 9.20 -23.81 -7.73
CA PRO A 4 9.90 -22.55 -7.59
C PRO A 4 8.88 -21.41 -7.54
N LEU A 5 9.03 -20.53 -6.55
CA LEU A 5 8.35 -19.23 -6.51
C LEU A 5 8.65 -18.49 -7.82
N THR A 6 7.60 -18.06 -8.52
CA THR A 6 7.73 -17.30 -9.76
C THR A 6 8.45 -15.99 -9.43
N ALA A 7 9.60 -15.74 -10.04
CA ALA A 7 10.27 -14.45 -9.92
C ALA A 7 9.38 -13.37 -10.57
N PRO A 8 9.17 -12.22 -9.92
CA PRO A 8 8.42 -11.13 -10.53
C PRO A 8 9.11 -10.69 -11.82
N GLY A 9 8.39 -10.82 -12.95
CA GLY A 9 8.90 -10.48 -14.30
C GLY A 9 9.10 -11.68 -15.24
N GLU A 10 9.13 -12.92 -14.75
CA GLU A 10 9.30 -14.13 -15.59
C GLU A 10 7.98 -14.75 -16.09
N GLY A 11 6.91 -13.95 -16.16
CA GLY A 11 5.67 -14.36 -16.81
C GLY A 11 5.85 -14.42 -18.33
N PHE A 12 5.71 -15.60 -18.93
CA PHE A 12 5.64 -15.73 -20.39
C PHE A 12 4.33 -15.12 -20.91
N HIS A 13 4.38 -13.93 -21.51
CA HIS A 13 3.23 -13.23 -22.08
C HIS A 13 3.37 -13.08 -23.61
N PRO A 14 3.06 -14.14 -24.40
CA PRO A 14 3.40 -14.22 -25.83
C PRO A 14 2.64 -13.27 -26.76
N HIS A 15 1.74 -12.43 -26.25
CA HIS A 15 0.82 -11.63 -27.07
C HIS A 15 0.82 -10.12 -26.77
N LEU A 16 1.76 -9.63 -25.96
CA LEU A 16 1.82 -8.21 -25.60
C LEU A 16 2.96 -7.55 -26.35
N HIS A 17 2.64 -6.99 -27.52
CA HIS A 17 3.55 -6.10 -28.22
C HIS A 17 3.75 -4.82 -27.39
N ASP A 18 4.99 -4.36 -27.28
CA ASP A 18 5.33 -3.08 -26.65
C ASP A 18 4.76 -1.96 -27.52
N VAL A 19 3.65 -1.35 -27.08
CA VAL A 19 2.98 -0.29 -27.85
C VAL A 19 3.69 1.03 -27.56
N SER A 20 4.83 1.25 -28.21
CA SER A 20 5.47 2.57 -28.27
C SER A 20 4.73 3.45 -29.28
N GLY A 21 3.68 4.16 -28.84
CA GLY A 21 2.99 5.18 -29.64
C GLY A 21 1.62 5.60 -29.09
N PRO A 22 1.15 6.85 -29.32
CA PRO A 22 -0.13 7.33 -28.78
C PRO A 22 -1.30 6.70 -29.55
N SER A 23 -1.76 5.54 -29.09
CA SER A 23 -3.01 4.95 -29.57
C SER A 23 -4.19 5.54 -28.81
N ALA A 24 -4.98 6.36 -29.52
CA ALA A 24 -6.17 7.09 -29.06
C ALA A 24 -7.39 6.18 -28.76
N THR A 25 -7.16 4.99 -28.20
CA THR A 25 -8.24 4.13 -27.70
C THR A 25 -8.61 4.57 -26.28
N PRO A 26 -9.90 4.81 -25.95
CA PRO A 26 -10.30 5.20 -24.61
C PRO A 26 -9.80 4.18 -23.57
N LEU A 27 -9.27 4.66 -22.44
CA LEU A 27 -8.73 3.80 -21.37
C LEU A 27 -9.76 2.76 -20.88
N ARG A 28 -11.06 3.07 -20.93
CA ARG A 28 -12.15 2.14 -20.57
C ARG A 28 -12.45 1.03 -21.59
N ALA A 29 -11.83 1.01 -22.77
CA ALA A 29 -12.19 0.09 -23.85
C ALA A 29 -11.32 -1.19 -23.90
N ARG A 30 -10.34 -1.35 -22.98
CA ARG A 30 -9.41 -2.48 -22.97
C ARG A 30 -8.92 -2.83 -21.57
N LEU A 31 -8.34 -4.02 -21.42
CA LEU A 31 -7.52 -4.36 -20.26
C LEU A 31 -6.16 -3.66 -20.36
N HIS A 32 -5.59 -3.32 -19.20
CA HIS A 32 -4.26 -2.73 -19.10
C HIS A 32 -3.33 -3.67 -18.35
N HIS A 33 -2.19 -3.98 -18.96
CA HIS A 33 -1.10 -4.68 -18.31
C HIS A 33 -0.05 -3.65 -17.90
N VAL A 34 0.25 -3.59 -16.60
CA VAL A 34 1.34 -2.78 -16.05
C VAL A 34 2.41 -3.75 -15.56
N ARG A 35 3.61 -3.66 -16.14
CA ARG A 35 4.72 -4.52 -15.77
C ARG A 35 5.29 -4.09 -14.41
N ALA A 36 5.83 -5.06 -13.67
CA ALA A 36 6.44 -4.81 -12.36
C ALA A 36 7.67 -3.87 -12.43
N ASP A 37 8.31 -3.75 -13.60
CA ASP A 37 9.46 -2.86 -13.84
C ASP A 37 9.07 -1.49 -14.40
N ALA A 38 7.77 -1.23 -14.59
CA ALA A 38 7.24 -0.02 -15.22
C ALA A 38 6.34 0.79 -14.27
N LEU A 39 6.63 0.72 -12.97
CA LEU A 39 5.84 1.44 -11.97
C LEU A 39 6.14 2.93 -11.98
N ASP A 40 5.11 3.73 -11.73
CA ASP A 40 5.17 5.18 -11.69
C ASP A 40 5.67 5.66 -10.32
N GLY A 41 6.89 6.20 -10.29
CA GLY A 41 7.53 6.72 -9.08
C GLY A 41 7.18 8.18 -8.73
N ASP A 42 6.45 8.89 -9.59
CA ASP A 42 6.02 10.27 -9.35
C ASP A 42 4.80 10.30 -8.42
N THR A 43 5.04 9.85 -7.18
CA THR A 43 4.08 9.85 -6.08
C THR A 43 4.69 10.55 -4.86
N ALA A 44 3.86 10.92 -3.88
CA ALA A 44 4.34 11.53 -2.65
C ALA A 44 5.26 10.58 -1.87
N GLN A 45 6.46 11.04 -1.54
CA GLN A 45 7.47 10.26 -0.82
C GLN A 45 7.71 10.84 0.57
N THR A 46 8.05 9.96 1.51
CA THR A 46 8.47 10.32 2.87
C THR A 46 9.81 9.68 3.16
N GLY A 47 10.57 10.22 4.11
CA GLY A 47 11.87 9.64 4.48
C GLY A 47 11.73 8.16 4.82
N GLY A 48 12.54 7.31 4.18
CA GLY A 48 12.51 5.86 4.38
C GLY A 48 11.37 5.11 3.69
N MET A 49 10.42 5.77 3.02
CA MET A 49 9.30 5.10 2.34
C MET A 49 9.19 5.56 0.89
N ARG A 50 9.42 4.63 -0.05
CA ARG A 50 9.31 4.85 -1.49
C ARG A 50 8.03 4.22 -2.03
N ARG A 51 7.20 5.00 -2.70
CA ARG A 51 5.88 4.63 -3.20
C ARG A 51 5.88 4.63 -4.72
N PHE A 52 5.27 3.61 -5.31
CA PHE A 52 5.21 3.42 -6.75
C PHE A 52 3.79 3.02 -7.15
N ALA A 53 3.17 3.73 -8.08
CA ALA A 53 1.83 3.41 -8.57
C ALA A 53 1.89 2.40 -9.72
N ALA A 54 1.04 1.38 -9.66
CA ALA A 54 0.79 0.46 -10.78
C ALA A 54 -0.55 0.81 -11.45
N VAL A 55 -1.64 0.79 -10.67
CA VAL A 55 -3.00 1.09 -11.12
C VAL A 55 -3.44 2.42 -10.51
N SER A 56 -3.69 3.43 -11.34
CA SER A 56 -4.22 4.72 -10.92
C SER A 56 -4.95 5.41 -12.07
N GLY A 57 -5.58 6.56 -11.79
CA GLY A 57 -6.12 7.46 -12.80
C GLY A 57 -5.07 7.89 -13.80
N ARG A 58 -3.82 8.11 -13.36
CA ARG A 58 -2.72 8.53 -14.24
C ARG A 58 -2.17 7.39 -15.10
N THR A 59 -2.03 6.18 -14.54
CA THR A 59 -1.40 5.07 -15.27
C THR A 59 -2.36 4.40 -16.23
N VAL A 60 -3.59 4.10 -15.78
CA VAL A 60 -4.54 3.28 -16.54
C VAL A 60 -5.95 3.89 -16.60
N GLY A 61 -6.15 5.10 -16.07
CA GLY A 61 -7.47 5.76 -16.06
C GLY A 61 -8.42 5.18 -15.02
N SER A 62 -7.89 4.59 -13.94
CA SER A 62 -8.73 4.08 -12.85
C SER A 62 -9.43 5.22 -12.11
N GLU A 63 -10.71 5.04 -11.82
CA GLU A 63 -11.51 6.04 -11.10
C GLU A 63 -11.70 5.65 -9.62
N LYS A 64 -11.78 4.35 -9.33
CA LYS A 64 -12.19 3.84 -8.00
C LYS A 64 -11.07 3.17 -7.21
N LEU A 65 -10.02 2.74 -7.90
CA LEU A 65 -8.93 2.00 -7.29
C LEU A 65 -7.62 2.71 -7.57
N TRP A 66 -6.83 2.90 -6.54
CA TRP A 66 -5.40 3.12 -6.67
C TRP A 66 -4.71 1.86 -6.11
N MET A 67 -3.68 1.36 -6.78
CA MET A 67 -2.88 0.25 -6.29
C MET A 67 -1.41 0.42 -6.68
N GLY A 68 -0.51 0.14 -5.75
CA GLY A 68 0.91 0.33 -5.93
C GLY A 68 1.73 -0.41 -4.90
N GLN A 69 3.04 -0.19 -4.92
CA GLN A 69 3.97 -0.74 -3.95
C GLN A 69 4.52 0.36 -3.05
N THR A 70 4.72 0.03 -1.78
CA THR A 70 5.52 0.82 -0.85
C THR A 70 6.71 -0.02 -0.41
N HIS A 71 7.90 0.54 -0.58
CA HIS A 71 9.15 0.01 -0.09
C HIS A 71 9.51 0.78 1.18
N VAL A 72 9.54 0.09 2.32
CA VAL A 72 9.82 0.64 3.64
C VAL A 72 11.23 0.25 4.03
N ALA A 73 12.13 1.22 4.06
CA ALA A 73 13.53 1.02 4.40
C ALA A 73 13.69 0.42 5.81
N PRO A 74 14.86 -0.19 6.10
CA PRO A 74 15.15 -0.70 7.43
C PRO A 74 15.00 0.38 8.51
N ALA A 75 14.64 -0.03 9.73
CA ALA A 75 14.49 0.82 10.91
C ALA A 75 13.66 2.10 10.65
N THR A 76 12.60 1.98 9.84
CA THR A 76 11.75 3.11 9.44
C THR A 76 10.42 3.05 10.15
N SER A 77 9.91 4.20 10.56
CA SER A 77 8.61 4.36 11.18
C SER A 77 7.93 5.59 10.58
N SER A 78 6.66 5.48 10.21
CA SER A 78 5.87 6.64 9.78
C SER A 78 5.55 7.55 10.97
N SER A 79 5.02 8.74 10.69
CA SER A 79 4.28 9.47 11.71
C SER A 79 2.95 8.76 12.00
N ASP A 80 2.36 9.05 13.16
CA ASP A 80 0.97 8.68 13.44
C ASP A 80 0.04 9.45 12.51
N HIS A 81 -0.88 8.76 11.85
CA HIS A 81 -1.74 9.38 10.85
C HIS A 81 -3.03 8.58 10.61
N HIS A 82 -3.96 9.17 9.87
CA HIS A 82 -5.08 8.44 9.25
C HIS A 82 -5.26 8.83 7.78
N HIS A 83 -6.01 8.02 7.03
CA HIS A 83 -6.23 8.21 5.59
C HIS A 83 -7.56 8.89 5.23
N GLY A 84 -8.11 9.69 6.14
CA GLY A 84 -9.44 10.29 5.98
C GLY A 84 -10.49 9.24 5.62
N GLU A 85 -11.28 9.52 4.58
CA GLU A 85 -12.34 8.62 4.09
C GLU A 85 -11.82 7.40 3.30
N SER A 86 -10.50 7.29 3.06
CA SER A 86 -9.96 6.20 2.27
C SER A 86 -9.98 4.89 3.03
N GLU A 87 -10.52 3.85 2.39
CA GLU A 87 -10.23 2.47 2.75
C GLU A 87 -8.87 2.10 2.17
N THR A 88 -8.07 1.36 2.94
CA THR A 88 -6.75 0.89 2.49
C THR A 88 -6.61 -0.60 2.81
N ALA A 89 -6.27 -1.39 1.78
CA ALA A 89 -5.87 -2.78 1.93
C ALA A 89 -4.38 -2.92 1.60
N ILE A 90 -3.67 -3.70 2.40
CA ILE A 90 -2.22 -3.88 2.31
C ILE A 90 -1.93 -5.37 2.26
N TYR A 91 -1.07 -5.78 1.34
CA TYR A 91 -0.56 -7.15 1.21
C TYR A 91 0.95 -7.15 1.38
N ILE A 92 1.48 -8.06 2.21
CA ILE A 92 2.90 -8.12 2.51
C ILE A 92 3.60 -8.99 1.46
N VAL A 93 4.50 -8.38 0.68
CA VAL A 93 5.28 -9.07 -0.35
C VAL A 93 6.56 -9.64 0.24
N SER A 94 7.28 -8.86 1.05
CA SER A 94 8.54 -9.25 1.69
C SER A 94 8.81 -8.45 2.97
N GLY A 95 9.73 -8.94 3.80
CA GLY A 95 10.03 -8.35 5.12
C GLY A 95 8.91 -8.62 6.15
N HIS A 96 9.03 -7.96 7.30
CA HIS A 96 8.13 -8.15 8.44
C HIS A 96 7.67 -6.80 9.03
N PRO A 97 6.93 -5.98 8.25
CA PRO A 97 6.44 -4.72 8.76
C PRO A 97 5.41 -4.94 9.86
N GLU A 98 5.26 -3.92 10.70
CA GLU A 98 4.30 -3.91 11.80
C GLU A 98 3.35 -2.72 11.66
N PHE A 99 2.10 -2.92 12.03
CA PHE A 99 1.06 -1.89 12.01
C PHE A 99 0.58 -1.66 13.43
N VAL A 100 0.63 -0.41 13.88
CA VAL A 100 0.37 -0.04 15.27
C VAL A 100 -0.85 0.87 15.31
N PHE A 101 -1.81 0.56 16.17
CA PHE A 101 -2.98 1.39 16.46
C PHE A 101 -3.27 1.35 17.96
N LEU A 102 -4.10 2.27 18.45
CA LEU A 102 -4.54 2.28 19.84
C LEU A 102 -5.90 1.58 19.96
N ASP A 103 -6.00 0.60 20.86
CA ASP A 103 -7.26 0.02 21.29
C ASP A 103 -7.63 0.61 22.65
N ASP A 104 -8.80 1.25 22.75
CA ASP A 104 -9.34 1.84 23.97
C ASP A 104 -10.59 1.12 24.50
N SER A 105 -10.92 -0.06 23.95
CA SER A 105 -12.07 -0.86 24.36
C SER A 105 -11.92 -1.47 25.77
N GLY A 106 -10.68 -1.53 26.28
CA GLY A 106 -10.34 -2.03 27.60
C GLY A 106 -10.42 -1.00 28.73
N GLU A 107 -10.00 -1.38 29.95
CA GLU A 107 -9.95 -0.48 31.11
C GLU A 107 -8.96 0.69 30.92
N ARG A 108 -7.96 0.51 30.05
CA ARG A 108 -6.96 1.51 29.70
C ARG A 108 -6.62 1.38 28.21
N PRO A 109 -6.34 2.49 27.52
CA PRO A 109 -5.85 2.44 26.15
C PRO A 109 -4.51 1.70 26.06
N GLU A 110 -4.37 0.84 25.07
CA GLU A 110 -3.17 0.05 24.79
C GLU A 110 -2.79 0.14 23.31
N GLU A 111 -1.49 0.29 23.01
CA GLU A 111 -1.02 0.15 21.64
C GLU A 111 -1.02 -1.32 21.22
N ILE A 112 -1.83 -1.63 20.22
CA ILE A 112 -1.87 -2.94 19.59
C ILE A 112 -0.95 -2.94 18.38
N ARG A 113 -0.17 -4.01 18.26
CA ARG A 113 0.87 -4.17 17.26
C ARG A 113 0.63 -5.42 16.45
N LEU A 114 0.20 -5.23 15.21
CA LEU A 114 -0.01 -6.29 14.26
C LEU A 114 1.33 -6.61 13.58
N ARG A 115 1.93 -7.73 13.97
CA ARG A 115 3.17 -8.24 13.37
C ARG A 115 2.82 -9.09 12.16
N THR A 116 3.35 -8.75 11.00
CA THR A 116 3.00 -9.41 9.74
C THR A 116 4.18 -10.15 9.12
N SER A 117 3.86 -11.14 8.29
CA SER A 117 4.79 -11.93 7.47
C SER A 117 4.39 -11.84 5.99
N PRO A 118 5.31 -12.18 5.06
CA PRO A 118 4.95 -12.28 3.65
C PRO A 118 3.76 -13.21 3.42
N GLY A 119 2.76 -12.73 2.67
CA GLY A 119 1.49 -13.42 2.46
C GLY A 119 0.32 -12.91 3.32
N ASP A 120 0.59 -12.11 4.35
CA ASP A 120 -0.44 -11.54 5.21
C ASP A 120 -1.13 -10.32 4.57
N TYR A 121 -2.31 -10.02 5.10
CA TYR A 121 -3.13 -8.89 4.68
C TYR A 121 -3.45 -7.99 5.88
N ILE A 122 -3.48 -6.68 5.66
CA ILE A 122 -3.95 -5.67 6.60
C ILE A 122 -5.04 -4.86 5.94
N PHE A 123 -6.07 -4.55 6.70
CA PHE A 123 -7.10 -3.59 6.32
C PHE A 123 -7.04 -2.42 7.30
N VAL A 124 -6.93 -1.22 6.75
CA VAL A 124 -7.01 0.03 7.50
C VAL A 124 -8.34 0.70 7.13
N PRO A 125 -9.29 0.75 8.08
CA PRO A 125 -10.56 1.44 7.86
C PRO A 125 -10.37 2.95 7.76
N PRO A 126 -11.36 3.67 7.20
CA PRO A 126 -11.36 5.13 7.21
C PRO A 126 -11.15 5.69 8.62
N PHE A 127 -10.41 6.79 8.68
CA PHE A 127 -10.13 7.59 9.87
C PHE A 127 -9.36 6.91 11.02
N VAL A 128 -9.10 5.60 10.99
CA VAL A 128 -8.37 4.91 12.07
C VAL A 128 -6.93 5.44 12.18
N PRO A 129 -6.55 6.05 13.31
CA PRO A 129 -5.17 6.45 13.57
C PRO A 129 -4.25 5.23 13.67
N HIS A 130 -3.17 5.25 12.90
CA HIS A 130 -2.19 4.17 12.90
C HIS A 130 -0.80 4.66 12.52
N ARG A 131 0.18 3.77 12.70
CA ARG A 131 1.56 3.94 12.28
C ARG A 131 2.07 2.67 11.62
N GLU A 132 2.83 2.84 10.56
CA GLU A 132 3.50 1.76 9.83
C GLU A 132 4.98 1.73 10.19
N GLU A 133 5.48 0.56 10.56
CA GLU A 133 6.86 0.37 10.99
C GLU A 133 7.53 -0.76 10.22
N ASN A 134 8.80 -0.58 9.88
CA ASN A 134 9.70 -1.66 9.57
C ASN A 134 10.80 -1.69 10.65
N PRO A 135 10.65 -2.51 11.69
CA PRO A 135 11.59 -2.54 12.80
C PRO A 135 12.90 -3.27 12.47
N ASP A 136 12.96 -4.03 11.37
CA ASP A 136 14.18 -4.73 10.99
C ASP A 136 15.29 -3.71 10.66
N PRO A 137 16.49 -3.82 11.26
CA PRO A 137 17.57 -2.85 11.06
C PRO A 137 18.34 -3.03 9.75
N ALA A 138 18.11 -4.12 9.00
CA ALA A 138 18.87 -4.46 7.81
C ALA A 138 18.01 -4.77 6.57
N GLU A 139 16.79 -5.28 6.76
CA GLU A 139 15.92 -5.74 5.67
C GLU A 139 14.86 -4.69 5.28
N GLU A 140 14.67 -4.45 3.98
CA GLU A 140 13.56 -3.65 3.45
C GLU A 140 12.27 -4.47 3.48
N ALA A 141 11.17 -3.87 3.92
CA ALA A 141 9.85 -4.44 3.76
C ALA A 141 9.20 -3.90 2.47
N VAL A 142 8.53 -4.77 1.72
CA VAL A 142 7.77 -4.39 0.53
C VAL A 142 6.32 -4.80 0.70
N VAL A 143 5.43 -3.83 0.52
CA VAL A 143 3.98 -4.04 0.60
C VAL A 143 3.30 -3.57 -0.68
N VAL A 144 2.22 -4.25 -1.07
CA VAL A 144 1.26 -3.75 -2.06
C VAL A 144 0.15 -3.06 -1.31
N ILE A 145 -0.16 -1.82 -1.70
CA ILE A 145 -1.24 -1.03 -1.11
C ILE A 145 -2.31 -0.81 -2.18
N ALA A 146 -3.55 -1.10 -1.85
CA ALA A 146 -4.72 -0.71 -2.61
C ALA A 146 -5.56 0.26 -1.78
N ARG A 147 -6.04 1.35 -2.39
CA ARG A 147 -6.91 2.33 -1.72
C ARG A 147 -8.07 2.77 -2.61
N SER A 148 -9.16 3.20 -1.98
CA SER A 148 -10.38 3.64 -2.67
C SER A 148 -10.29 5.05 -3.27
N THR A 149 -9.24 5.81 -2.91
CA THR A 149 -9.02 7.19 -3.36
C THR A 149 -7.85 7.28 -4.36
N GLN A 150 -7.97 8.12 -5.38
CA GLN A 150 -6.89 8.30 -6.36
C GLN A 150 -5.69 9.02 -5.76
N GLU A 151 -5.94 10.11 -5.05
CA GLU A 151 -4.92 10.88 -4.35
C GLU A 151 -4.70 10.34 -2.93
N ALA A 152 -3.47 10.44 -2.44
CA ALA A 152 -3.14 10.01 -1.09
C ALA A 152 -3.76 10.98 -0.08
N ILE A 153 -4.63 10.48 0.79
CA ILE A 153 -5.05 11.23 1.96
C ILE A 153 -4.14 10.80 3.12
N VAL A 154 -3.44 11.77 3.70
CA VAL A 154 -2.61 11.57 4.90
C VAL A 154 -2.84 12.75 5.82
N VAL A 155 -3.45 12.49 6.96
CA VAL A 155 -3.64 13.48 8.02
C VAL A 155 -2.74 13.09 9.18
N ASN A 156 -1.66 13.85 9.38
CA ASN A 156 -0.70 13.60 10.46
C ASN A 156 -1.29 14.00 11.82
N LEU A 157 -1.00 13.19 12.83
CA LEU A 157 -1.50 13.32 14.19
C LEU A 157 -0.35 13.49 15.19
N PRO A 158 -0.59 14.13 16.35
CA PRO A 158 0.41 14.25 17.41
C PRO A 158 0.61 12.94 18.21
N GLY A 159 -0.26 11.95 18.04
CA GLY A 159 -0.25 10.67 18.73
C GLY A 159 -1.38 9.75 18.24
N LEU A 160 -1.29 8.46 18.55
CA LEU A 160 -2.40 7.52 18.36
C LEU A 160 -3.52 7.77 19.36
N TYR A 161 -4.76 7.66 18.89
CA TYR A 161 -5.96 7.67 19.69
C TYR A 161 -6.99 6.75 19.04
N ALA A 162 -7.88 6.18 19.83
CA ALA A 162 -9.03 5.49 19.30
C ALA A 162 -10.11 6.51 18.93
N LEU A 163 -10.82 6.26 17.84
CA LEU A 163 -12.01 7.04 17.52
C LEU A 163 -13.16 6.54 18.40
N PRO A 164 -14.00 7.44 18.94
CA PRO A 164 -15.24 7.01 19.55
C PRO A 164 -16.04 6.24 18.50
N ALA A 165 -16.65 5.11 18.90
CA ALA A 165 -17.61 4.42 18.04
C ALA A 165 -18.68 5.44 17.63
N GLU A 166 -19.02 5.49 16.34
CA GLU A 166 -20.16 6.31 15.89
C GLU A 166 -21.40 5.80 16.65
N GLU A 167 -22.01 6.68 17.46
CA GLU A 167 -23.34 6.42 18.01
C GLU A 167 -24.33 6.60 16.84
N ASP A 168 -24.91 5.49 16.38
CA ASP A 168 -26.02 5.46 15.41
C ASP A 168 -27.25 6.24 15.91
#